data_AF-A0A349DGW9-F1
#
_entry.id   AF-A0A349DGW9-F1
#
_cell.length_a   1.000
_cell.length_b   1.000
_cell.length_c   1.000
_cell.angle_alpha   90.00
_cell.angle_beta   90.00
_cell.angle_gamma   90.00
#
_symmetry.space_group_name_H-M   'P 1'
#
loop_
_entity.id
_entity.type
_entity.pdbx_description
1 polymer ?
#
loop_
_entity_poly.entity_id
_entity_poly.type
_entity_poly.pdbx_seq_one_letter_code
_entity_poly.pdbx_strand_id
1 'polypeptide(L)'
;MDWEMPGFSGIEVMKYLKTITETRHIPIIMATGEQTEDYHLEEALKRGATDYIRKPFSRLELLARAQSALCIAALRRQEKNMMQSLIDAKNRQLSSIALQVAHKNELLINIAKKLEPLALKNALAKDCLKEIQSEMTLDNQWEVFKLHFDEVHPDFFIRLQQVYPSLTSNDLKICAYVRMNLSNKQARQILNLSTKGLETARYRLRKKMELTPQEDLNKLIQQI
;
A
#
# COMPACT_ATOMS: atom_id res chain seq x y z
N MET A 1 -10.15 25.72 22.26
CA MET A 1 -11.41 25.01 22.60
C MET A 1 -11.56 25.06 24.10
N ASP A 2 -12.68 25.55 24.63
CA ASP A 2 -12.85 25.59 26.08
C ASP A 2 -12.98 24.17 26.64
N TRP A 3 -12.40 23.92 27.82
CA TRP A 3 -12.42 22.63 28.48
C TRP A 3 -13.82 22.28 28.99
N GLU A 4 -14.45 23.25 29.65
CA GLU A 4 -15.81 23.18 30.18
C GLU A 4 -16.74 23.97 29.28
N MET A 5 -17.72 23.30 28.68
CA MET A 5 -18.80 23.94 27.93
C MET A 5 -20.14 23.41 28.45
N PRO A 6 -21.22 24.22 28.42
CA PRO A 6 -22.55 23.73 28.78
C PRO A 6 -22.97 22.56 27.87
N GLY A 7 -23.25 21.40 28.47
CA GLY A 7 -23.79 20.22 27.79
C GLY A 7 -22.76 19.25 27.20
N PHE A 8 -21.52 19.68 26.92
CA PHE A 8 -20.45 18.82 26.36
C PHE A 8 -19.08 19.21 26.93
N SER A 9 -18.20 18.22 27.15
CA SER A 9 -16.80 18.53 27.47
C SER A 9 -16.02 18.87 26.21
N GLY A 10 -15.12 19.86 26.28
CA GLY A 10 -14.19 20.17 25.19
C GLY A 10 -13.37 18.96 24.73
N ILE A 11 -13.06 18.03 25.64
CA ILE A 11 -12.36 16.79 25.28
C ILE A 11 -13.20 15.92 24.35
N GLU A 12 -14.51 15.79 24.61
CA GLU A 12 -15.41 14.96 23.82
C GLU A 12 -15.55 15.52 22.41
N VAL A 13 -15.70 16.84 22.30
CA VAL A 13 -15.73 17.54 21.01
C VAL A 13 -14.40 17.36 20.27
N MET A 14 -13.27 17.56 20.95
CA MET A 14 -11.96 17.31 20.35
C MET A 14 -11.84 15.88 19.84
N LYS A 15 -12.19 14.89 20.65
CA LYS A 15 -12.13 13.47 20.29
C LYS A 15 -12.99 13.19 19.06
N TYR A 16 -14.21 13.72 19.01
CA TYR A 16 -15.10 13.62 17.87
C TYR A 16 -14.49 14.25 16.60
N LEU A 17 -13.95 15.47 16.69
CA LEU A 17 -13.26 16.09 15.56
C LEU A 17 -12.03 15.28 15.09
N LYS A 18 -11.34 14.60 16.00
CA LYS A 18 -10.22 13.72 15.64
C LYS A 18 -10.65 12.42 14.96
N THR A 19 -11.92 12.00 14.99
CA THR A 19 -12.39 10.84 14.23
C THR A 19 -12.77 11.16 12.79
N ILE A 20 -13.09 12.43 12.49
CA ILE A 20 -13.53 12.88 11.18
C ILE A 20 -12.32 13.13 10.26
N THR A 21 -12.31 12.57 9.06
CA THR A 21 -11.17 12.65 8.12
C THR A 21 -10.82 14.09 7.74
N GLU A 22 -11.84 14.92 7.58
CA GLU A 22 -11.79 16.31 7.13
C GLU A 22 -11.30 17.25 8.23
N THR A 23 -11.43 16.91 9.51
CA THR A 23 -11.09 17.81 10.62
C THR A 23 -10.01 17.26 11.55
N ARG A 24 -9.70 15.95 11.51
CA ARG A 24 -8.68 15.32 12.37
C ARG A 24 -7.30 15.95 12.30
N HIS A 25 -6.96 16.55 11.17
CA HIS A 25 -5.67 17.18 10.90
C HIS A 25 -5.55 18.61 11.45
N ILE A 26 -6.67 19.23 11.87
CA ILE A 26 -6.68 20.58 12.41
C ILE A 26 -6.08 20.55 13.82
N PRO A 27 -5.07 21.40 14.14
CA PRO A 27 -4.53 21.48 15.49
C PRO A 27 -5.55 22.07 16.45
N ILE A 28 -5.66 21.49 17.65
CA ILE A 28 -6.62 21.92 18.67
C ILE A 28 -5.83 22.32 19.91
N ILE A 29 -5.97 23.59 20.32
CA ILE A 29 -5.40 24.10 21.56
C ILE A 29 -6.53 24.18 22.60
N MET A 30 -6.35 23.51 23.74
CA MET A 30 -7.32 23.52 24.83
C MET A 30 -7.16 24.79 25.65
N ALA A 31 -8.24 25.52 25.90
CA ALA A 31 -8.27 26.65 26.83
C ALA A 31 -8.84 26.13 28.15
N THR A 32 -8.10 26.33 29.24
CA THR A 32 -8.40 25.75 30.56
C THR A 32 -8.48 26.83 31.63
N GLY A 33 -9.19 26.57 32.72
CA GLY A 33 -9.28 27.47 33.87
C GLY A 33 -8.05 27.34 34.78
N GLU A 34 -7.90 28.27 35.72
CA GLU A 34 -6.79 28.27 36.68
C GLU A 34 -6.83 27.08 37.66
N GLN A 35 -8.03 26.54 37.91
CA GLN A 35 -8.28 25.39 38.79
C GLN A 35 -8.21 24.03 38.07
N THR A 36 -7.83 23.99 36.78
CA THR A 36 -7.69 22.73 36.05
C THR A 36 -6.43 21.99 36.51
N GLU A 37 -6.59 20.80 37.08
CA GLU A 37 -5.47 19.95 37.53
C GLU A 37 -4.54 19.58 36.38
N ASP A 38 -3.24 19.51 36.64
CA ASP A 38 -2.22 19.16 35.63
C ASP A 38 -2.49 17.79 34.98
N TYR A 39 -3.07 16.85 35.74
CA TYR A 39 -3.50 15.55 35.25
C TYR A 39 -4.48 15.66 34.06
N HIS A 40 -5.42 16.59 34.10
CA HIS A 40 -6.39 16.81 33.03
C HIS A 40 -5.72 17.35 31.75
N LEU A 41 -4.67 18.15 31.88
CA LEU A 41 -3.92 18.69 30.75
C LEU A 41 -3.09 17.61 30.06
N GLU A 42 -2.43 16.76 30.83
CA GLU A 42 -1.67 15.62 30.30
C GLU A 42 -2.59 14.68 29.51
N GLU A 43 -3.77 14.36 30.06
CA GLU A 43 -4.75 13.50 29.39
C GLU A 43 -5.28 14.12 28.10
N ALA A 44 -5.44 15.45 28.05
CA ALA A 44 -5.83 16.17 26.84
C ALA A 44 -4.81 15.98 25.72
N LEU A 45 -3.52 16.13 26.04
CA LEU A 45 -2.41 15.95 25.10
C LEU A 45 -2.33 14.51 24.61
N LYS A 46 -2.44 13.53 25.51
CA LYS A 46 -2.50 12.10 25.17
C LYS A 46 -3.66 11.77 24.23
N ARG A 47 -4.78 12.47 24.37
CA ARG A 47 -5.98 12.30 23.52
C ARG A 47 -5.95 13.09 22.22
N GLY A 48 -4.85 13.76 21.90
CA GLY A 48 -4.62 14.40 20.61
C GLY A 48 -4.84 15.92 20.57
N ALA A 49 -4.94 16.58 21.73
CA ALA A 49 -4.75 18.02 21.80
C ALA A 49 -3.32 18.35 21.33
N THR A 50 -3.19 19.45 20.60
CA THR A 50 -1.88 19.93 20.13
C THR A 50 -1.13 20.68 21.23
N ASP A 51 -1.87 21.44 22.02
CA ASP A 51 -1.35 22.21 23.15
C ASP A 51 -2.51 22.61 24.07
N TYR A 52 -2.20 23.30 25.16
CA TYR A 52 -3.18 23.99 25.99
C TYR A 52 -2.73 25.41 26.35
N ILE A 53 -3.67 26.21 26.82
CA ILE A 53 -3.47 27.57 27.30
C ILE A 53 -4.35 27.82 28.52
N ARG A 54 -3.81 28.43 29.58
CA ARG A 54 -4.55 28.74 30.82
C ARG A 54 -5.21 30.10 30.73
N LYS A 55 -6.42 30.24 31.28
CA LYS A 55 -7.16 31.50 31.38
C LYS A 55 -6.82 32.19 32.72
N PRO A 56 -6.69 33.54 32.74
CA PRO A 56 -6.66 34.43 31.59
C PRO A 56 -5.33 34.35 30.83
N PHE A 57 -5.35 34.37 29.50
CA PHE A 57 -4.14 34.37 28.67
C PHE A 57 -3.95 35.70 27.96
N SER A 58 -2.69 36.02 27.66
CA SER A 58 -2.36 37.18 26.84
C SER A 58 -2.56 36.88 25.35
N ARG A 59 -2.82 37.94 24.56
CA ARG A 59 -2.85 37.84 23.09
C ARG A 59 -1.54 37.28 22.52
N LEU A 60 -0.40 37.67 23.11
CA LEU A 60 0.92 37.23 22.65
C LEU A 60 1.09 35.72 22.82
N GLU A 61 0.72 35.18 23.99
CA GLU A 61 0.82 33.75 24.26
C GLU A 61 -0.08 32.93 23.32
N LEU A 62 -1.34 33.36 23.16
CA LEU A 62 -2.28 32.68 22.26
C LEU A 62 -1.75 32.65 20.82
N LEU A 63 -1.23 33.77 20.32
CA LEU A 63 -0.68 33.86 18.97
C LEU A 63 0.56 32.96 18.81
N ALA A 64 1.48 32.97 19.77
CA ALA A 64 2.68 32.14 19.71
C ALA A 64 2.34 30.64 19.67
N ARG A 65 1.41 30.19 20.52
CA ARG A 65 0.96 28.79 20.54
C ARG A 65 0.21 28.42 19.26
N ALA A 66 -0.70 29.28 18.79
CA ALA A 66 -1.42 29.06 17.54
C ALA A 66 -0.48 28.95 16.33
N GLN A 67 0.52 29.83 16.23
CA GLN A 67 1.53 29.80 15.17
C GLN A 67 2.37 28.52 15.23
N SER A 68 2.84 28.12 16.41
CA SER A 68 3.58 26.87 16.60
C SER A 68 2.75 25.65 16.19
N ALA A 69 1.50 25.58 16.64
CA ALA A 69 0.58 24.50 16.32
C ALA A 69 0.30 24.40 14.80
N LEU A 70 0.10 25.53 14.13
CA LEU A 70 -0.07 25.58 12.67
C LEU A 70 1.20 25.17 11.93
N CYS A 71 2.38 25.60 12.39
CA CYS A 71 3.66 25.21 11.80
C CYS A 71 3.89 23.70 11.87
N ILE A 72 3.69 23.09 13.05
CA ILE A 72 3.80 21.64 13.25
C ILE A 72 2.80 20.90 12.35
N ALA A 73 1.56 21.38 12.26
CA ALA A 73 0.55 20.78 11.39
C ALA A 73 0.94 20.85 9.90
N ALA A 74 1.51 21.97 9.47
CA ALA A 74 2.00 22.14 8.09
C ALA A 74 3.17 21.20 7.77
N LEU A 75 4.15 21.09 8.67
CA LEU A 75 5.29 20.17 8.52
C LEU A 75 4.84 18.71 8.41
N ARG A 76 3.95 18.26 9.30
CA ARG A 76 3.38 16.90 9.25
C ARG A 76 2.63 16.63 7.95
N ARG A 77 1.88 17.62 7.46
CA ARG A 77 1.18 17.52 6.17
C ARG A 77 2.16 17.40 5.01
N GLN A 78 3.23 18.19 5.01
CA GLN A 78 4.27 18.14 3.99
C GLN A 78 5.01 16.79 3.99
N GLU A 79 5.41 16.29 5.15
CA GLU A 79 6.06 15.00 5.31
C GLU A 79 5.17 13.87 4.77
N LYS A 80 3.88 13.86 5.13
CA LYS A 80 2.93 12.88 4.62
C LYS A 80 2.79 12.94 3.10
N ASN A 81 2.71 14.14 2.52
CA ASN A 81 2.61 14.32 1.07
C ASN A 81 3.87 13.84 0.34
N MET A 82 5.05 14.10 0.92
CA MET A 82 6.34 13.65 0.37
C MET A 82 6.42 12.12 0.42
N MET A 83 6.07 11.51 1.56
CA MET A 83 6.03 10.06 1.72
C MET A 83 5.07 9.41 0.70
N GLN A 84 3.88 9.98 0.52
CA GLN A 84 2.93 9.48 -0.47
C GLN A 84 3.48 9.58 -1.90
N SER A 85 4.13 10.71 -2.23
CA SER A 85 4.75 10.90 -3.55
C SER A 85 5.89 9.93 -3.81
N LEU A 86 6.68 9.59 -2.78
CA LEU A 86 7.73 8.57 -2.85
C LEU A 86 7.14 7.18 -3.09
N ILE A 87 6.07 6.82 -2.39
CA ILE A 87 5.35 5.56 -2.59
C ILE A 87 4.83 5.48 -4.04
N ASP A 88 4.21 6.55 -4.54
CA ASP A 88 3.67 6.59 -5.91
C ASP A 88 4.79 6.49 -6.96
N ALA A 89 5.95 7.12 -6.73
CA ALA A 89 7.12 6.98 -7.59
C ALA A 89 7.65 5.54 -7.61
N LYS A 90 7.77 4.90 -6.44
CA LYS A 90 8.18 3.49 -6.32
C LYS A 90 7.21 2.54 -7.01
N ASN A 91 5.90 2.75 -6.85
CA ASN A 91 4.86 2.00 -7.55
C ASN A 91 4.99 2.10 -9.08
N ARG A 92 5.27 3.30 -9.60
CA ARG A 92 5.52 3.50 -11.04
C ARG A 92 6.78 2.77 -11.51
N GLN A 93 7.86 2.83 -10.73
CA GLN A 93 9.10 2.11 -11.04
C GLN A 93 8.87 0.59 -11.08
N LEU A 94 8.16 0.04 -10.09
CA LEU A 94 7.82 -1.38 -10.03
C LEU A 94 6.99 -1.81 -11.25
N SER A 95 6.01 -1.00 -11.65
CA SER A 95 5.19 -1.24 -12.84
C SER A 95 6.01 -1.21 -14.13
N SER A 96 6.98 -0.30 -14.23
CA SER A 96 7.88 -0.19 -15.38
C SER A 96 8.79 -1.42 -15.50
N ILE A 97 9.37 -1.88 -14.40
CA ILE A 97 10.18 -3.10 -14.37
C ILE A 97 9.34 -4.32 -14.77
N ALA A 98 8.14 -4.46 -14.22
CA ALA A 98 7.23 -5.55 -14.58
C ALA A 98 6.88 -5.56 -16.08
N LEU A 99 6.67 -4.38 -16.68
CA LEU A 99 6.44 -4.24 -18.12
C LEU A 99 7.69 -4.60 -18.95
N GLN A 100 8.88 -4.20 -18.52
CA GLN A 100 10.14 -4.56 -19.19
C GLN A 100 10.37 -6.07 -19.17
N VAL A 101 10.12 -6.74 -18.04
CA VAL A 101 10.19 -8.20 -17.92
C VAL A 101 9.19 -8.87 -18.85
N ALA A 102 7.93 -8.41 -18.86
CA ALA A 102 6.90 -8.94 -19.76
C ALA A 102 7.29 -8.78 -21.24
N HIS A 103 7.86 -7.63 -21.62
CA HIS A 103 8.32 -7.38 -22.98
C HIS A 103 9.51 -8.26 -23.37
N LYS A 104 10.53 -8.39 -22.49
CA LYS A 104 11.67 -9.30 -22.68
C LYS A 104 11.17 -10.72 -22.92
N ASN A 105 10.19 -11.18 -22.14
CA ASN A 105 9.62 -12.52 -22.30
C ASN A 105 8.91 -12.72 -23.63
N GLU A 106 8.11 -11.75 -24.07
CA GLU A 106 7.42 -11.82 -25.36
C GLU A 106 8.43 -11.93 -26.52
N LEU A 107 9.53 -11.17 -26.45
CA LEU A 107 10.62 -11.26 -27.43
C LEU A 107 11.30 -12.64 -27.40
N LEU A 108 11.64 -13.16 -26.21
CA LEU A 108 12.27 -14.47 -26.06
C LEU A 108 11.37 -15.59 -26.60
N ILE A 109 10.06 -15.57 -26.32
CA ILE A 109 9.08 -16.52 -26.86
C ILE A 109 9.08 -16.47 -28.39
N ASN A 110 9.06 -15.27 -28.98
CA ASN A 110 9.05 -15.09 -30.42
C ASN A 110 10.35 -15.57 -31.09
N ILE A 111 11.50 -15.35 -30.43
CA ILE A 111 12.80 -15.84 -30.90
C ILE A 111 12.85 -17.38 -30.80
N ALA A 112 12.41 -17.95 -29.68
CA ALA A 112 12.37 -19.40 -29.48
C ALA A 112 11.51 -20.09 -30.57
N LYS A 113 10.31 -19.58 -30.86
CA LYS A 113 9.45 -20.10 -31.93
C LYS A 113 10.10 -20.08 -33.31
N LYS A 114 10.89 -19.04 -33.62
CA LYS A 114 11.63 -18.95 -34.88
C LYS A 114 12.81 -19.93 -34.93
N LEU A 115 13.41 -20.24 -33.76
CA LEU A 115 14.54 -21.17 -33.64
C LEU A 115 14.11 -22.65 -33.62
N GLU A 116 12.90 -22.98 -33.16
CA GLU A 116 12.37 -24.36 -33.12
C GLU A 116 12.59 -25.18 -34.40
N PRO A 117 12.22 -24.70 -35.61
CA PRO A 117 12.44 -25.47 -36.84
C PRO A 117 13.92 -25.64 -37.20
N LEU A 118 14.78 -24.70 -36.78
CA LEU A 118 16.23 -24.72 -37.05
C LEU A 118 16.98 -25.64 -36.08
N ALA A 119 16.52 -25.73 -34.83
CA ALA A 119 17.10 -26.58 -33.78
C ALA A 119 17.05 -28.08 -34.10
N LEU A 120 16.15 -28.49 -35.00
CA LEU A 120 16.08 -29.87 -35.50
C LEU A 120 17.31 -30.28 -36.31
N LYS A 121 18.00 -29.32 -36.94
CA LYS A 121 19.10 -29.58 -37.90
C LYS A 121 20.42 -28.92 -37.51
N ASN A 122 20.43 -28.04 -36.52
CA ASN A 122 21.61 -27.27 -36.14
C ASN A 122 21.84 -27.34 -34.62
N ALA A 123 23.01 -27.86 -34.22
CA ALA A 123 23.39 -28.01 -32.81
C ALA A 123 23.48 -26.66 -32.08
N LEU A 124 24.05 -25.63 -32.71
CA LEU A 124 24.10 -24.27 -32.13
C LEU A 124 22.70 -23.69 -31.93
N ALA A 125 21.80 -23.88 -32.90
CA ALA A 125 20.42 -23.43 -32.75
C ALA A 125 19.70 -24.15 -31.60
N LYS A 126 20.02 -25.44 -31.37
CA LYS A 126 19.49 -26.22 -30.25
C LYS A 126 20.03 -25.74 -28.91
N ASP A 127 21.31 -25.37 -28.84
CA ASP A 127 21.93 -24.86 -27.62
C ASP A 127 21.41 -23.45 -27.29
N CYS A 128 21.31 -22.54 -28.26
CA CYS A 128 20.66 -21.24 -28.06
C CYS A 128 19.21 -21.37 -27.59
N LEU A 129 18.47 -22.36 -28.11
CA LEU A 129 17.07 -22.60 -27.72
C LEU A 129 16.99 -23.07 -26.26
N LYS A 130 17.91 -23.92 -25.79
CA LYS A 130 18.02 -24.30 -24.38
C LYS A 130 18.36 -23.12 -23.48
N GLU A 131 19.32 -22.27 -23.89
CA GLU A 131 19.68 -21.07 -23.13
C GLU A 131 18.48 -20.13 -22.96
N ILE A 132 17.76 -19.84 -24.05
CA ILE A 132 16.53 -19.03 -24.01
C ILE A 132 15.47 -19.65 -23.11
N GLN A 133 15.23 -20.96 -23.21
CA GLN A 133 14.26 -21.66 -22.37
C GLN A 133 14.65 -21.64 -20.88
N SER A 134 15.94 -21.68 -20.55
CA SER A 134 16.42 -21.59 -19.17
C SER A 134 16.24 -20.19 -18.56
N GLU A 135 16.44 -19.14 -19.36
CA GLU A 135 16.22 -17.74 -18.97
C GLU A 135 14.73 -17.39 -18.81
N MET A 136 13.86 -18.14 -19.50
CA MET A 136 12.39 -18.02 -19.39
C MET A 136 11.80 -18.73 -18.15
N THR A 137 12.63 -19.28 -17.25
CA THR A 137 12.11 -19.96 -16.07
C THR A 137 11.37 -18.99 -15.12
N LEU A 138 10.17 -19.40 -14.71
CA LEU A 138 9.22 -18.61 -13.90
C LEU A 138 9.75 -18.28 -12.49
N ASP A 139 10.72 -19.04 -11.99
CA ASP A 139 11.24 -18.89 -10.62
C ASP A 139 12.19 -17.70 -10.51
N ASN A 140 13.13 -17.54 -11.44
CA ASN A 140 14.07 -16.41 -11.44
C ASN A 140 13.35 -15.05 -11.58
N GLN A 141 12.31 -15.00 -12.41
CA GLN A 141 11.53 -13.78 -12.63
C GLN A 141 10.64 -13.41 -11.45
N TRP A 142 10.06 -14.43 -10.79
CA TRP A 142 9.26 -14.24 -9.60
C TRP A 142 10.11 -13.75 -8.43
N GLU A 143 11.33 -14.25 -8.26
CA GLU A 143 12.25 -13.79 -7.22
C GLU A 143 12.62 -12.32 -7.39
N VAL A 144 13.00 -11.91 -8.61
CA VAL A 144 13.29 -10.50 -8.92
C VAL A 144 12.07 -9.61 -8.68
N PHE A 145 10.89 -10.06 -9.12
CA PHE A 145 9.64 -9.34 -8.85
C PHE A 145 9.37 -9.24 -7.35
N LYS A 146 9.47 -10.35 -6.62
CA LYS A 146 9.17 -10.44 -5.20
C LYS A 146 10.07 -9.52 -4.39
N LEU A 147 11.37 -9.47 -4.71
CA LEU A 147 12.32 -8.54 -4.08
C LEU A 147 11.83 -7.08 -4.18
N HIS A 148 11.49 -6.62 -5.39
CA HIS A 148 11.01 -5.24 -5.59
C HIS A 148 9.60 -5.01 -5.03
N PHE A 149 8.75 -6.04 -5.04
CA PHE A 149 7.41 -5.97 -4.48
C PHE A 149 7.46 -5.81 -2.96
N ASP A 150 8.32 -6.58 -2.27
CA ASP A 150 8.48 -6.52 -0.81
C ASP A 150 9.03 -5.16 -0.35
N GLU A 151 9.82 -4.45 -1.17
CA GLU A 151 10.25 -3.06 -0.89
C GLU A 151 9.08 -2.08 -0.83
N VAL A 152 8.02 -2.31 -1.62
CA VAL A 152 6.87 -1.40 -1.75
C VAL A 152 5.69 -1.86 -0.88
N HIS A 153 5.58 -3.16 -0.65
CA HIS A 153 4.52 -3.79 0.14
C HIS A 153 5.12 -4.70 1.24
N PRO A 154 5.78 -4.11 2.27
CA PRO A 154 6.39 -4.88 3.34
C PRO A 154 5.39 -5.81 4.03
N ASP A 155 5.85 -7.02 4.34
CA ASP A 155 5.12 -8.09 5.02
C ASP A 155 3.78 -8.50 4.36
N PHE A 156 3.50 -8.07 3.13
CA PHE A 156 2.24 -8.38 2.46
C PHE A 156 2.01 -9.89 2.36
N PHE A 157 3.01 -10.64 1.88
CA PHE A 157 2.89 -12.10 1.79
C PHE A 157 2.78 -12.76 3.17
N ILE A 158 3.47 -12.23 4.18
CA ILE A 158 3.40 -12.74 5.55
C ILE A 158 1.98 -12.58 6.08
N ARG A 159 1.41 -11.37 6.01
CA ARG A 159 0.02 -11.09 6.42
C ARG A 159 -0.97 -11.95 5.64
N LEU A 160 -0.78 -12.05 4.32
CA LEU A 160 -1.65 -12.83 3.45
C LEU A 160 -1.65 -14.32 3.82
N GLN A 161 -0.48 -14.90 4.08
CA GLN A 161 -0.36 -16.31 4.47
C GLN A 161 -0.79 -16.58 5.91
N GLN A 162 -0.72 -15.59 6.80
CA GLN A 162 -1.29 -15.71 8.15
C GLN A 162 -2.82 -15.83 8.10
N VAL A 163 -3.48 -15.05 7.25
CA VAL A 163 -4.95 -15.10 7.09
C VAL A 163 -5.38 -16.29 6.22
N TYR A 164 -4.62 -16.60 5.17
CA TYR A 164 -4.93 -17.67 4.22
C TYR A 164 -3.75 -18.64 4.05
N PRO A 165 -3.52 -19.57 5.00
CA PRO A 165 -2.37 -20.49 4.96
C PRO A 165 -2.38 -21.49 3.79
N SER A 166 -3.54 -21.72 3.17
CA SER A 166 -3.72 -22.68 2.07
C SER A 166 -3.36 -22.12 0.68
N LEU A 167 -2.93 -20.86 0.61
CA LEU A 167 -2.50 -20.23 -0.64
C LEU A 167 -1.17 -20.80 -1.12
N THR A 168 -1.16 -21.22 -2.38
CA THR A 168 0.03 -21.73 -3.05
C THR A 168 0.89 -20.58 -3.57
N SER A 169 2.14 -20.85 -3.97
CA SER A 169 3.01 -19.86 -4.60
C SER A 169 2.32 -19.11 -5.75
N ASN A 170 1.63 -19.82 -6.66
CA ASN A 170 0.89 -19.21 -7.76
C ASN A 170 -0.27 -18.31 -7.30
N ASP A 171 -0.94 -18.66 -6.20
CA ASP A 171 -1.99 -17.82 -5.62
C ASP A 171 -1.40 -16.50 -5.10
N LEU A 172 -0.24 -16.55 -4.45
CA LEU A 172 0.49 -15.36 -3.98
C LEU A 172 0.90 -14.46 -5.16
N LYS A 173 1.36 -15.04 -6.28
CA LYS A 173 1.68 -14.28 -7.49
C LYS A 173 0.47 -13.50 -7.98
N ILE A 174 -0.69 -14.15 -8.06
CA ILE A 174 -1.95 -13.49 -8.47
C ILE A 174 -2.33 -12.37 -7.50
N CYS A 175 -2.23 -12.60 -6.19
CA CYS A 175 -2.51 -11.58 -5.18
C CYS A 175 -1.61 -10.37 -5.32
N ALA A 176 -0.31 -10.56 -5.59
CA ALA A 176 0.63 -9.46 -5.80
C ALA A 176 0.23 -8.59 -7.00
N TYR A 177 -0.15 -9.20 -8.14
CA TYR A 177 -0.60 -8.44 -9.31
C TYR A 177 -1.93 -7.71 -9.09
N VAL A 178 -2.84 -8.29 -8.29
CA VAL A 178 -4.06 -7.61 -7.85
C VAL A 178 -3.73 -6.43 -6.93
N ARG A 179 -2.77 -6.59 -6.01
CA ARG A 179 -2.32 -5.51 -5.10
C ARG A 179 -1.71 -4.35 -5.87
N MET A 180 -1.00 -4.64 -6.94
CA MET A 180 -0.43 -3.64 -7.87
C MET A 180 -1.45 -3.05 -8.86
N ASN A 181 -2.70 -3.51 -8.84
CA ASN A 181 -3.75 -3.06 -9.75
C ASN A 181 -3.39 -3.23 -11.24
N LEU A 182 -2.64 -4.30 -11.57
CA LEU A 182 -2.28 -4.60 -12.95
C LEU A 182 -3.49 -5.07 -13.76
N SER A 183 -3.53 -4.71 -15.04
CA SER A 183 -4.56 -5.21 -15.95
C SER A 183 -4.45 -6.72 -16.14
N ASN A 184 -5.57 -7.36 -16.46
CA ASN A 184 -5.60 -8.78 -16.82
C ASN A 184 -4.68 -9.11 -17.99
N LYS A 185 -4.35 -8.16 -18.87
CA LYS A 185 -3.38 -8.35 -19.95
C LYS A 185 -1.96 -8.47 -19.39
N GLN A 186 -1.56 -7.55 -18.52
CA GLN A 186 -0.24 -7.55 -17.89
C GLN A 186 -0.05 -8.77 -17.00
N ALA A 187 -1.03 -9.09 -16.14
CA ALA A 187 -0.96 -10.25 -15.26
C ALA A 187 -0.77 -11.55 -16.04
N ARG A 188 -1.43 -11.71 -17.20
CA ARG A 188 -1.27 -12.90 -18.08
C ARG A 188 0.12 -13.01 -18.69
N GLN A 189 0.70 -11.89 -19.12
CA GLN A 189 2.04 -11.89 -19.71
C GLN A 189 3.10 -12.27 -18.66
N ILE A 190 2.96 -11.75 -17.44
CA ILE A 190 3.94 -12.02 -16.37
C ILE A 190 3.73 -13.43 -15.79
N LEU A 191 2.49 -13.88 -15.63
CA LEU A 191 2.18 -15.24 -15.15
C LEU A 191 2.27 -16.33 -16.22
N ASN A 192 2.48 -15.94 -17.48
CA ASN A 192 2.38 -16.81 -18.65
C ASN A 192 1.07 -17.64 -18.68
N LEU A 193 -0.06 -16.98 -18.43
CA LEU A 193 -1.39 -17.60 -18.42
C LEU A 193 -2.22 -17.18 -19.63
N SER A 194 -3.02 -18.11 -20.15
CA SER A 194 -4.11 -17.76 -21.06
C SER A 194 -5.19 -16.95 -20.34
N THR A 195 -6.08 -16.29 -21.09
CA THR A 195 -7.23 -15.57 -20.52
C THR A 195 -8.06 -16.47 -19.60
N LYS A 196 -8.42 -17.65 -20.11
CA LYS A 196 -9.17 -18.68 -19.37
C LYS A 196 -8.39 -19.21 -18.16
N GLY A 197 -7.06 -19.30 -18.28
CA GLY A 197 -6.16 -19.67 -17.19
C GLY A 197 -6.20 -18.67 -16.03
N LEU A 198 -6.11 -17.37 -16.32
CA LEU A 198 -6.20 -16.33 -15.31
C LEU A 198 -7.58 -16.28 -14.64
N GLU A 199 -8.67 -16.42 -15.39
CA GLU A 199 -10.04 -16.49 -14.85
C GLU A 199 -10.20 -17.67 -13.89
N THR A 200 -9.74 -18.85 -14.31
CA THR A 200 -9.79 -20.07 -13.50
C THR A 200 -8.99 -19.89 -12.21
N ALA A 201 -7.81 -19.28 -12.30
CA ALA A 201 -6.97 -19.05 -11.14
C ALA A 201 -7.60 -18.04 -10.16
N ARG A 202 -8.18 -16.94 -10.66
CA ARG A 202 -8.95 -15.98 -9.84
C ARG A 202 -10.17 -16.63 -9.17
N TYR A 203 -10.88 -17.51 -9.89
CA TYR A 203 -12.01 -18.24 -9.33
C TYR A 203 -11.58 -19.18 -8.18
N ARG A 204 -10.49 -19.93 -8.37
CA ARG A 204 -9.91 -20.78 -7.32
C ARG A 204 -9.44 -19.97 -6.12
N LEU A 205 -8.79 -18.84 -6.37
CA LEU A 205 -8.34 -17.92 -5.32
C LEU A 205 -9.53 -17.43 -4.49
N ARG A 206 -10.64 -17.04 -5.14
CA ARG A 206 -11.87 -16.65 -4.44
C ARG A 206 -12.40 -17.75 -3.52
N LYS A 207 -12.41 -19.00 -3.99
CA LYS A 207 -12.82 -20.14 -3.16
C LYS A 207 -11.90 -20.38 -1.97
N LYS A 208 -10.58 -20.28 -2.16
CA LYS A 208 -9.59 -20.46 -1.07
C LYS A 208 -9.66 -19.35 -0.02
N MET A 209 -10.10 -18.17 -0.42
CA MET A 209 -10.32 -17.02 0.48
C MET A 209 -11.75 -16.94 1.02
N GLU A 210 -12.58 -17.94 0.73
CA GLU A 210 -13.97 -18.05 1.21
C GLU A 210 -14.86 -16.84 0.87
N LEU A 211 -14.57 -16.17 -0.26
CA LEU A 211 -15.29 -14.98 -0.71
C LEU A 211 -16.71 -15.30 -1.18
N THR A 212 -17.69 -14.60 -0.62
CA THR A 212 -19.08 -14.60 -1.09
C THR A 212 -19.21 -13.91 -2.46
N PRO A 213 -20.29 -14.12 -3.22
CA PRO A 213 -20.48 -13.50 -4.54
C PRO A 213 -20.48 -11.97 -4.53
N GLN A 214 -20.83 -11.36 -3.40
CA GLN A 214 -20.93 -9.91 -3.22
C GLN A 214 -19.58 -9.27 -2.86
N GLU A 215 -18.61 -10.06 -2.40
CA GLU A 215 -17.31 -9.57 -2.01
C GLU A 215 -16.35 -9.46 -3.21
N ASP A 216 -15.69 -8.32 -3.28
CA ASP A 216 -14.72 -8.00 -4.32
C ASP A 216 -13.31 -8.43 -3.88
N LEU A 217 -12.72 -9.36 -4.65
CA LEU A 217 -11.37 -9.86 -4.42
C LEU A 217 -10.32 -8.74 -4.46
N ASN A 218 -10.45 -7.80 -5.40
CA ASN A 218 -9.51 -6.69 -5.51
C ASN A 218 -9.61 -5.79 -4.28
N LYS A 219 -10.83 -5.46 -3.83
CA LYS A 219 -11.03 -4.65 -2.63
C LYS A 219 -10.43 -5.31 -1.39
N LEU A 220 -10.64 -6.61 -1.21
CA LEU A 220 -10.07 -7.37 -0.10
C LEU A 220 -8.54 -7.35 -0.14
N ILE A 221 -7.93 -7.66 -1.28
CA ILE A 221 -6.46 -7.67 -1.42
C ILE A 221 -5.85 -6.28 -1.18
N GLN A 222 -6.52 -5.21 -1.58
CA GLN A 222 -6.04 -3.84 -1.34
C GLN A 222 -6.05 -3.44 0.14
N GLN A 223 -6.82 -4.14 0.98
CA GLN A 223 -6.93 -3.91 2.42
C GLN A 223 -5.91 -4.72 3.25
N ILE A 224 -5.19 -5.66 2.62
CA ILE A 224 -4.10 -6.44 3.21
C ILE A 224 -2.75 -5.73 3.02
#